data_AF-A0A9D0KM30-F1
#
_entry.id   AF-A0A9D0KM30-F1
#
_cell.length_a   1.000
_cell.length_b   1.000
_cell.length_c   1.000
_cell.angle_alpha   90.00
_cell.angle_beta   90.00
_cell.angle_gamma   90.00
#
_symmetry.space_group_name_H-M   'P 1'
#
loop_
_entity.id
_entity.type
_entity.pdbx_description
1 polymer ?
#
loop_
_entity_poly.entity_id
_entity_poly.type
_entity_poly.pdbx_seq_one_letter_code
_entity_poly.pdbx_strand_id
1 'polypeptide(L)'
;MTKTEIEELSFEEALAELETIVERLEGESLSLDETMALYERGRQLAQHCQTLLDAASLKFQRLRPDGTVVDGEELLSPEGGENP
;
A
#
# COMPACT_ATOMS: atom_id res chain seq x y z
N MET A 1 -6.15 18.26 8.15
CA MET A 1 -5.49 16.95 8.27
C MET A 1 -4.30 16.96 7.35
N THR A 2 -3.11 16.75 7.89
CA THR A 2 -1.85 16.87 7.16
C THR A 2 -1.41 15.51 6.64
N LYS A 3 -0.63 15.49 5.54
CA LYS A 3 -0.07 14.28 4.95
C LYS A 3 0.65 13.38 5.99
N THR A 4 1.29 13.99 6.97
CA THR A 4 2.01 13.33 8.07
C THR A 4 1.09 12.47 8.95
N GLU A 5 -0.17 12.84 9.14
CA GLU A 5 -1.13 12.04 9.93
C GLU A 5 -1.47 10.71 9.25
N ILE A 6 -1.37 10.63 7.91
CA ILE A 6 -1.60 9.37 7.16
C ILE A 6 -0.39 8.45 7.25
N GLU A 7 0.81 9.02 7.16
CA GLU A 7 2.06 8.27 7.17
C GLU A 7 2.29 7.49 8.49
N GLU A 8 1.64 7.91 9.57
CA GLU A 8 1.68 7.25 10.88
C GLU A 8 0.65 6.11 11.05
N LEU A 9 -0.32 5.98 10.15
CA LEU A 9 -1.35 4.94 10.24
C LEU A 9 -0.79 3.56 9.92
N SER A 10 -1.24 2.54 10.67
CA SER A 10 -1.08 1.14 10.28
C SER A 10 -1.89 0.82 9.02
N PHE A 11 -1.62 -0.34 8.41
CA PHE A 11 -2.36 -0.80 7.23
C PHE A 11 -3.84 -0.97 7.56
N GLU A 12 -4.15 -1.59 8.69
CA GLU A 12 -5.52 -1.86 9.14
C GLU A 12 -6.30 -0.57 9.42
N GLU A 13 -5.66 0.42 10.06
CA GLU A 13 -6.28 1.72 10.32
C GLU A 13 -6.53 2.50 9.02
N ALA A 14 -5.55 2.53 8.11
CA ALA A 14 -5.69 3.21 6.84
C ALA A 14 -6.76 2.57 5.95
N LEU A 15 -6.86 1.23 5.96
CA LEU A 15 -7.89 0.49 5.25
C LEU A 15 -9.29 0.76 5.81
N ALA A 16 -9.45 0.70 7.14
CA ALA A 16 -10.74 0.97 7.79
C ALA A 16 -11.24 2.41 7.52
N GLU A 17 -10.34 3.39 7.52
CA GLU A 17 -10.69 4.77 7.15
C GLU A 17 -11.08 4.88 5.68
N LEU A 18 -10.36 4.18 4.78
CA LEU A 18 -10.68 4.15 3.36
C LEU A 18 -12.04 3.52 3.08
N GLU A 19 -12.37 2.41 3.75
CA GLU A 19 -13.69 1.77 3.67
C GLU A 19 -14.80 2.74 4.10
N THR A 20 -14.60 3.43 5.22
CA THR A 20 -15.54 4.46 5.71
C THR A 20 -15.73 5.59 4.68
N ILE A 21 -14.67 5.99 4.00
CA ILE A 21 -14.76 7.02 2.94
C ILE A 21 -15.55 6.52 1.75
N VAL A 22 -15.34 5.28 1.32
CA VAL A 22 -16.09 4.65 0.22
C VAL A 22 -17.58 4.58 0.58
N GLU A 23 -17.93 4.11 1.77
CA GLU A 23 -19.32 4.06 2.25
C GLU A 23 -19.97 5.46 2.23
N ARG A 24 -19.23 6.50 2.64
CA ARG A 24 -19.72 7.87 2.60
C ARG A 24 -19.93 8.36 1.17
N LEU A 25 -19.00 8.08 0.25
CA LEU A 25 -19.07 8.46 -1.16
C LEU A 25 -20.27 7.82 -1.89
N GLU A 26 -20.75 6.68 -1.42
CA GLU A 26 -21.97 6.04 -1.93
C GLU A 26 -23.27 6.72 -1.46
N GLY A 27 -23.18 7.66 -0.52
CA GLY A 27 -24.34 8.39 0.01
C GLY A 27 -24.94 9.38 -0.99
N GLU A 28 -26.28 9.39 -1.08
CA GLU A 28 -27.04 10.19 -2.06
C GLU A 28 -27.02 11.72 -1.83
N SER A 29 -26.51 12.20 -0.69
CA SER A 29 -26.66 13.60 -0.25
C SER A 29 -25.34 14.35 -0.01
N LEU A 30 -24.24 13.93 -0.64
CA LEU A 30 -22.96 14.64 -0.54
C LEU A 30 -22.94 15.90 -1.40
N SER A 31 -22.44 17.00 -0.84
CA SER A 31 -22.08 18.17 -1.64
C SER A 31 -20.84 17.90 -2.51
N LEU A 32 -20.64 18.71 -3.54
CA LEU A 32 -19.45 18.61 -4.41
C LEU A 32 -18.15 18.78 -3.61
N ASP A 33 -18.12 19.76 -2.71
CA ASP A 33 -16.93 20.04 -1.89
C ASP A 33 -16.61 18.87 -0.95
N GLU A 34 -17.62 18.26 -0.33
CA GLU A 34 -17.45 17.07 0.50
C GLU A 34 -16.98 15.86 -0.32
N THR A 35 -17.55 15.67 -1.50
CA THR A 35 -17.15 14.60 -2.42
C THR A 35 -15.68 14.74 -2.81
N MET A 36 -15.25 15.96 -3.16
CA MET A 36 -13.86 16.24 -3.51
C MET A 36 -12.90 16.01 -2.33
N ALA A 37 -13.28 16.43 -1.12
CA ALA A 37 -12.49 16.22 0.08
C ALA A 37 -12.35 14.73 0.43
N LEU A 38 -13.45 13.97 0.37
CA LEU A 38 -13.46 12.52 0.60
C LEU A 38 -12.62 11.79 -0.44
N TYR A 39 -12.74 12.14 -1.71
CA TYR A 39 -11.97 11.55 -2.80
C TYR A 39 -10.47 11.78 -2.62
N GLU A 40 -10.05 13.02 -2.32
CA GLU A 40 -8.64 13.35 -2.11
C GLU A 40 -8.05 12.60 -0.91
N ARG A 41 -8.79 12.52 0.21
CA ARG A 41 -8.38 11.73 1.38
C ARG A 41 -8.30 10.24 1.05
N GLY A 42 -9.31 9.69 0.36
CA GLY A 42 -9.34 8.29 -0.05
C GLY A 42 -8.16 7.92 -0.94
N ARG A 43 -7.78 8.79 -1.88
CA ARG A 43 -6.58 8.59 -2.71
C ARG A 43 -5.30 8.54 -1.90
N GLN A 44 -5.15 9.41 -0.90
CA GLN A 44 -3.97 9.44 -0.06
C GLN A 44 -3.86 8.17 0.79
N LEU A 45 -4.98 7.71 1.36
CA LEU A 45 -5.04 6.44 2.10
C LEU A 45 -4.72 5.23 1.21
N ALA A 46 -5.31 5.17 0.01
CA ALA A 46 -5.03 4.10 -0.94
C ALA A 46 -3.53 4.04 -1.32
N GLN A 47 -2.91 5.19 -1.55
CA GLN A 47 -1.47 5.28 -1.83
C GLN A 47 -0.61 4.81 -0.64
N HIS A 48 -1.02 5.14 0.58
CA HIS A 48 -0.34 4.68 1.80
C HIS A 48 -0.45 3.16 1.96
N CYS A 49 -1.65 2.60 1.80
CA CYS A 49 -1.88 1.15 1.82
C CYS A 49 -0.99 0.43 0.79
N GLN A 50 -0.93 0.92 -0.45
CA GLN A 50 -0.06 0.36 -1.48
C GLN A 50 1.41 0.39 -1.07
N THR A 51 1.86 1.50 -0.48
CA THR A 51 3.25 1.67 -0.01
C THR A 51 3.60 0.65 1.08
N LEU A 52 2.69 0.40 2.02
CA LEU A 52 2.86 -0.61 3.07
C LEU A 52 2.91 -2.03 2.49
N LEU A 53 2.05 -2.34 1.51
CA LEU A 53 2.04 -3.63 0.82
C LEU A 53 3.31 -3.86 -0.01
N ASP A 54 3.81 -2.83 -0.68
CA ASP A 54 5.07 -2.89 -1.43
C ASP A 54 6.24 -3.15 -0.49
N ALA A 55 6.29 -2.46 0.66
CA ALA A 55 7.32 -2.67 1.67
C ALA A 55 7.26 -4.09 2.28
N ALA A 56 6.06 -4.62 2.51
CA ALA A 56 5.87 -6.00 2.98
C ALA A 56 6.30 -7.01 1.92
N SER A 57 5.91 -6.81 0.66
CA SER A 57 6.26 -7.67 -0.48
C SER A 57 7.77 -7.72 -0.70
N LEU A 58 8.45 -6.58 -0.58
CA LEU A 58 9.90 -6.50 -0.68
C LEU A 58 10.60 -7.27 0.45
N LYS A 59 10.04 -7.27 1.66
CA LYS A 59 10.55 -8.12 2.76
C LYS A 59 10.39 -9.60 2.43
N PHE A 60 9.26 -10.01 1.83
CA PHE A 60 9.02 -11.39 1.41
C PHE A 60 9.94 -11.84 0.28
N GLN A 61 10.15 -11.01 -0.75
CA GLN A 61 11.06 -11.34 -1.87
C GLN A 61 12.50 -11.52 -1.40
N ARG A 62 12.87 -10.87 -0.30
CA ARG A 62 14.18 -11.05 0.32
C ARG A 62 14.29 -12.34 1.14
N LEU A 63 13.20 -13.09 1.35
CA LEU A 63 13.27 -14.37 2.08
C LEU A 63 13.40 -15.53 1.06
N ARG A 64 14.52 -16.25 1.11
CA ARG A 64 14.65 -17.53 0.41
C ARG A 64 13.72 -18.58 1.05
N PRO A 65 13.35 -19.66 0.34
CA PRO A 65 12.54 -20.75 0.87
C PRO A 65 13.13 -21.45 2.11
N ASP A 66 14.44 -21.32 2.34
CA ASP A 66 15.16 -21.83 3.50
C ASP A 66 15.22 -20.83 4.69
N GLY A 67 14.54 -19.69 4.58
CA GLY A 67 14.48 -18.66 5.62
C GLY A 67 15.66 -17.68 5.64
N THR A 68 16.58 -17.77 4.68
CA THR A 68 17.71 -16.83 4.58
C THR A 68 17.30 -15.52 3.91
N VAL A 69 17.85 -14.40 4.38
CA VAL A 69 17.60 -13.07 3.78
C VAL A 69 18.61 -12.83 2.66
N VAL A 70 18.13 -12.65 1.42
CA VAL A 70 18.97 -12.19 0.29
C VAL A 70 18.97 -10.67 0.23
N ASP A 71 20.17 -10.10 0.22
CA ASP A 71 20.35 -8.70 -0.15
C ASP A 71 19.93 -8.50 -1.61
N GLY A 72 19.22 -7.40 -1.88
CA GLY A 72 18.48 -7.18 -3.13
C GLY A 72 19.34 -7.12 -4.42
N GLU A 73 20.66 -7.19 -4.32
CA GLU A 73 21.58 -7.29 -5.47
C GLU A 73 21.63 -8.69 -6.10
N GLU A 74 21.25 -9.75 -5.37
CA GLU A 74 21.30 -11.13 -5.90
C GLU A 74 20.04 -11.52 -6.69
N LEU A 75 18.89 -10.88 -6.43
CA LEU A 75 17.59 -11.22 -7.05
C LEU A 75 17.48 -10.84 -8.54
N LEU A 76 18.41 -10.01 -9.04
CA LEU A 76 18.45 -9.50 -10.41
C LEU A 76 19.56 -10.14 -11.26
N SER A 77 20.17 -11.24 -10.81
CA SER A 77 21.18 -11.97 -11.59
C SER A 77 20.53 -13.11 -12.39
N PRO A 78 20.26 -12.96 -13.70
CA PRO A 78 19.87 -14.08 -14.55
C PRO A 78 21.11 -14.89 -14.94
N GLU A 79 21.80 -15.51 -13.98
CA GLU A 79 23.06 -16.22 -14.27
C GLU A 79 23.03 -17.64 -13.72
N GLY A 80 22.66 -18.59 -14.59
CA GLY A 80 22.96 -20.02 -14.49
C GLY A 80 21.77 -20.90 -14.09
N GLY A 81 21.19 -21.76 -14.93
CA GLY A 81 21.61 -22.30 -16.22
C GLY A 81 21.20 -23.78 -16.25
N GLU A 82 20.64 -24.24 -17.35
CA GLU A 82 20.80 -25.64 -17.77
C GLU A 82 20.85 -25.66 -19.30
N ASN A 83 22.05 -25.88 -19.81
CA ASN A 83 22.31 -26.58 -21.07
C ASN A 83 22.36 -28.07 -20.69
N PRO A 84 21.65 -28.96 -21.40
CA PRO A 84 22.11 -29.42 -22.71
C PRO A 84 21.13 -29.25 -23.88
#